data_AF-A0A7Z2T2B8-F1
#
_entry.id   AF-A0A7Z2T2B8-F1
#
_cell.length_a   1.000
_cell.length_b   1.000
_cell.length_c   1.000
_cell.angle_alpha   90.00
_cell.angle_beta   90.00
_cell.angle_gamma   90.00
#
_symmetry.space_group_name_H-M   'P 1'
#
loop_
_entity.id
_entity.type
_entity.pdbx_description
1 polymer ?
#
loop_
_entity_poly.entity_id
_entity_poly.type
_entity_poly.pdbx_seq_one_letter_code
_entity_poly.pdbx_strand_id
1 'polypeptide(L)'
;MNRANCKSLITSIAIAVSVMTFGNAMAEPFELDGNPIVDDNTLDDWASLYDSGNNTGGNSLKFTGIVPDGPINGADSSIFTGGRKDIQDVSQWGHKSGSSPDKDEIINAYAAAYRGQDTNGDLIIYFGADRTTNVGDAFLGFWFFKNPIDDLQGGSFDGMHTEGDVLVLANFPQANNATPEVLVVLWDPSCSKADSNNPAEGDCAAKNLRLIKKNQATCNGGGVGNAACAVTNAEDGPNDPTAAPWQFEFKGAALNEFPYETFYEGGINITQLIGGEGCFSSFMAETRSSSSFTASLKDYVLEDFNLCSFAVAKRCKVVDLNSDNTFKVDYEIDIINTGVGEFTADKILVIEDEPSNGTPFTINNTLGNLNDGTPLSADETITISGRSFTSTINGGTNTITSATIQLAGGDVLSATNVPLTVACDSLPLSPLLTINKSCELSLEATSGLIAVKKNYGGTVCNTGDIPLDVTLTDSDDVTLNESFSLDYAKRCDPLQTNACGTGETCTQYTQIAEGPDMFLYACQDDGTGEFVETIPGGDGLCYDYSGEYNPDTLPTGESYSLSNTANAKATSPVVPGGDLGDLTSLGESATTMCQLCPECEDCEPKQ
;
A
#
# COMPACT_ATOMS: atom_id res chain seq x y z
N MET A 1 -48.69 79.19 -11.75
CA MET A 1 -47.37 79.51 -12.33
C MET A 1 -46.31 78.71 -11.57
N ASN A 2 -45.38 78.14 -12.34
CA ASN A 2 -44.14 77.44 -11.97
C ASN A 2 -44.21 76.05 -11.34
N ARG A 3 -43.95 75.05 -12.21
CA ARG A 3 -43.42 73.71 -11.90
C ARG A 3 -42.01 73.84 -11.34
N ALA A 4 -41.68 73.10 -10.28
CA ALA A 4 -40.29 72.83 -9.90
C ALA A 4 -40.14 71.44 -9.27
N ASN A 5 -39.58 70.55 -10.08
CA ASN A 5 -38.75 69.37 -9.84
C ASN A 5 -38.57 68.81 -8.42
N CYS A 6 -38.99 67.54 -8.32
CA CYS A 6 -38.62 66.58 -7.29
C CYS A 6 -37.18 66.07 -7.55
N LYS A 7 -36.28 66.22 -6.57
CA LYS A 7 -35.04 65.42 -6.46
C LYS A 7 -34.93 64.93 -5.01
N SER A 8 -34.99 63.61 -4.88
CA SER A 8 -34.82 62.83 -3.66
C SER A 8 -33.39 62.98 -3.13
N LEU A 9 -33.25 63.30 -1.84
CA LEU A 9 -32.01 63.27 -1.09
C LEU A 9 -32.12 62.08 -0.12
N ILE A 10 -31.44 60.97 -0.41
CA ILE A 10 -31.35 59.82 0.50
C ILE A 10 -30.26 60.15 1.52
N THR A 11 -30.66 60.31 2.79
CA THR A 11 -29.77 60.44 3.93
C THR A 11 -29.67 59.07 4.61
N SER A 12 -28.55 58.37 4.42
CA SER A 12 -28.28 57.08 5.05
C SER A 12 -27.93 57.28 6.53
N ILE A 13 -28.75 56.74 7.42
CA ILE A 13 -28.48 56.58 8.85
C ILE A 13 -27.80 55.22 9.03
N ALA A 14 -26.51 55.22 9.39
CA ALA A 14 -25.77 54.01 9.74
C ALA A 14 -26.02 53.70 11.23
N ILE A 15 -26.79 52.64 11.50
CA ILE A 15 -26.95 52.05 12.84
C ILE A 15 -25.79 51.05 13.00
N ALA A 16 -24.84 51.36 13.89
CA ALA A 16 -23.78 50.44 14.28
C ALA A 16 -24.37 49.34 15.16
N VAL A 17 -24.63 48.17 14.57
CA VAL A 17 -24.90 46.93 15.30
C VAL A 17 -23.54 46.34 15.68
N SER A 18 -23.19 46.38 16.97
CA SER A 18 -22.08 45.57 17.50
C SER A 18 -22.49 44.10 17.39
N VAL A 19 -21.96 43.42 16.36
CA VAL A 19 -21.93 41.96 16.30
C VAL A 19 -20.89 41.51 17.31
N MET A 20 -21.32 41.00 18.46
CA MET A 20 -20.48 40.11 19.25
C MET A 20 -20.35 38.83 18.42
N THR A 21 -19.21 38.64 17.77
CA THR A 21 -18.83 37.33 17.27
C THR A 21 -18.51 36.48 18.49
N PHE A 22 -19.43 35.58 18.87
CA PHE A 22 -19.02 34.39 19.61
C PHE A 22 -18.05 33.67 18.68
N GLY A 23 -16.79 33.56 19.07
CA GLY A 23 -15.91 32.58 18.45
C GLY A 23 -16.55 31.23 18.71
N ASN A 24 -16.94 30.52 17.67
CA ASN A 24 -17.24 29.10 17.82
C ASN A 24 -15.95 28.48 18.38
N ALA A 25 -16.02 27.89 19.57
CA ALA A 25 -15.02 26.92 19.97
C ALA A 25 -15.03 25.85 18.86
N MET A 26 -13.92 25.76 18.14
CA MET A 26 -13.70 24.78 17.09
C MET A 26 -13.68 23.40 17.77
N ALA A 27 -14.39 22.41 17.22
CA ALA A 27 -14.60 21.14 17.90
C ALA A 27 -13.38 20.24 17.69
N GLU A 28 -12.47 20.21 18.66
CA GLU A 28 -11.42 19.19 18.72
C GLU A 28 -12.00 17.88 19.28
N PRO A 29 -11.48 16.70 18.89
CA PRO A 29 -12.09 15.41 19.23
C PRO A 29 -11.97 14.98 20.70
N PHE A 30 -11.34 15.80 21.55
CA PHE A 30 -10.96 15.43 22.91
C PHE A 30 -11.14 16.60 23.89
N GLU A 31 -11.64 16.30 25.09
CA GLU A 31 -11.85 17.25 26.17
C GLU A 31 -10.54 17.56 26.90
N LEU A 32 -10.28 18.84 27.17
CA LEU A 32 -9.11 19.31 27.91
C LEU A 32 -9.56 20.36 28.91
N ASP A 33 -10.30 19.92 29.92
CA ASP A 33 -10.99 20.75 30.91
C ASP A 33 -10.47 20.56 32.34
N GLY A 34 -9.43 19.75 32.50
CA GLY A 34 -8.80 19.44 33.78
C GLY A 34 -9.46 18.27 34.50
N ASN A 35 -10.21 17.41 33.82
CA ASN A 35 -10.73 16.18 34.40
C ASN A 35 -10.81 15.05 33.35
N PRO A 36 -10.90 13.77 33.75
CA PRO A 36 -10.94 12.65 32.82
C PRO A 36 -12.36 12.17 32.51
N ILE A 37 -13.40 12.89 32.96
CA ILE A 37 -14.80 12.48 32.84
C ILE A 37 -15.45 13.20 31.66
N VAL A 38 -16.04 12.39 30.78
CA VAL A 38 -16.79 12.89 29.62
C VAL A 38 -17.93 13.82 30.04
N ASP A 39 -17.79 15.11 29.76
CA ASP A 39 -18.79 16.16 30.01
C ASP A 39 -19.60 16.48 28.73
N ASP A 40 -18.99 16.37 27.56
CA ASP A 40 -19.62 16.40 26.23
C ASP A 40 -19.53 15.02 25.56
N ASN A 41 -20.68 14.37 25.40
CA ASN A 41 -20.74 13.03 24.79
C ASN A 41 -20.40 12.97 23.30
N THR A 42 -20.08 14.10 22.67
CA THR A 42 -19.57 14.16 21.30
C THR A 42 -18.05 14.14 21.22
N LEU A 43 -17.37 14.32 22.35
CA LEU A 43 -15.92 14.31 22.48
C LEU A 43 -15.45 13.10 23.29
N ASP A 44 -14.20 12.72 23.09
CA ASP A 44 -13.53 11.74 23.94
C ASP A 44 -12.86 12.40 25.14
N ASP A 45 -12.67 11.62 26.18
CA ASP A 45 -11.88 11.98 27.36
C ASP A 45 -11.14 10.71 27.84
N TRP A 46 -10.25 10.81 28.81
CA TRP A 46 -9.44 9.69 29.28
C TRP A 46 -10.30 8.54 29.82
N ALA A 47 -11.45 8.80 30.47
CA ALA A 47 -12.37 7.74 30.88
C ALA A 47 -12.98 7.00 29.68
N SER A 48 -13.28 7.69 28.57
CA SER A 48 -13.82 7.06 27.37
C SER A 48 -12.78 6.12 26.76
N LEU A 49 -11.52 6.55 26.68
CA LEU A 49 -10.41 5.73 26.18
C LEU A 49 -10.09 4.55 27.09
N TYR A 50 -10.06 4.77 28.41
CA TYR A 50 -9.76 3.74 29.40
C TYR A 50 -10.75 2.57 29.35
N ASP A 51 -12.03 2.84 29.07
CA ASP A 51 -13.09 1.83 28.90
C ASP A 51 -13.05 0.74 29.98
N SER A 52 -13.09 1.16 31.25
CA SER A 52 -13.02 0.26 32.42
C SER A 52 -11.81 -0.68 32.43
N GLY A 53 -10.68 -0.24 31.88
CA GLY A 53 -9.42 -0.99 31.82
C GLY A 53 -9.18 -1.77 30.53
N ASN A 54 -10.13 -1.75 29.57
CA ASN A 54 -9.90 -2.35 28.26
C ASN A 54 -8.91 -1.53 27.41
N ASN A 55 -8.83 -0.20 27.64
CA ASN A 55 -8.02 0.73 26.86
C ASN A 55 -8.33 0.70 25.35
N THR A 56 -9.60 0.50 24.99
CA THR A 56 -10.06 0.38 23.58
C THR A 56 -11.28 1.25 23.27
N GLY A 57 -11.70 2.11 24.19
CA GLY A 57 -12.85 2.98 23.96
C GLY A 57 -12.49 4.24 23.17
N GLY A 58 -13.49 5.10 23.00
CA GLY A 58 -13.39 6.32 22.20
C GLY A 58 -12.97 6.10 20.75
N ASN A 59 -12.37 7.14 20.16
CA ASN A 59 -12.08 7.25 18.73
C ASN A 59 -10.62 7.60 18.45
N SER A 60 -9.74 7.46 19.45
CA SER A 60 -8.30 7.63 19.26
C SER A 60 -7.78 6.70 18.16
N LEU A 61 -6.85 7.19 17.35
CA LEU A 61 -6.18 6.40 16.31
C LEU A 61 -5.03 5.57 16.89
N LYS A 62 -4.46 6.04 18.00
CA LYS A 62 -3.52 5.31 18.84
C LYS A 62 -3.69 5.78 20.28
N PHE A 63 -3.69 4.86 21.23
CA PHE A 63 -3.68 5.14 22.66
C PHE A 63 -2.63 4.24 23.33
N THR A 64 -1.85 4.78 24.25
CA THR A 64 -0.91 4.01 25.07
C THR A 64 -1.63 3.10 26.07
N GLY A 65 -2.90 3.40 26.39
CA GLY A 65 -3.52 2.96 27.63
C GLY A 65 -3.19 3.92 28.77
N ILE A 66 -3.92 3.80 29.87
CA ILE A 66 -3.50 4.39 31.15
C ILE A 66 -2.39 3.50 31.71
N VAL A 67 -1.15 3.96 31.60
CA VAL A 67 0.04 3.17 31.95
C VAL A 67 0.44 3.48 33.40
N PRO A 68 0.34 2.51 34.33
CA PRO A 68 0.73 2.72 35.71
C PRO A 68 2.25 2.70 35.88
N ASP A 69 2.75 3.59 36.71
CA ASP A 69 4.15 3.67 37.13
C ASP A 69 4.42 2.67 38.26
N GLY A 70 4.88 1.47 37.87
CA GLY A 70 5.23 0.41 38.79
C GLY A 70 4.07 -0.15 39.62
N PRO A 71 4.35 -1.09 40.55
CA PRO A 71 3.32 -1.62 41.42
C PRO A 71 2.94 -0.60 42.49
N ILE A 72 1.63 -0.37 42.67
CA ILE A 72 1.02 0.43 43.77
C ILE A 72 1.65 0.12 45.14
N ASN A 73 2.16 -1.12 45.31
CA ASN A 73 2.95 -1.55 46.47
C ASN A 73 4.30 -2.15 46.05
N GLY A 74 5.40 -1.41 46.19
CA GLY A 74 6.75 -1.88 45.87
C GLY A 74 7.79 -0.77 45.87
N ALA A 75 9.03 -1.08 45.48
CA ALA A 75 9.99 -0.05 45.10
C ALA A 75 9.74 0.25 43.63
N ASP A 76 9.50 1.51 43.30
CA ASP A 76 9.38 1.93 41.91
C ASP A 76 10.69 1.61 41.17
N SER A 77 10.58 1.08 39.95
CA SER A 77 11.68 0.71 39.07
C SER A 77 12.05 1.80 38.06
N SER A 78 11.25 2.86 37.96
CA SER A 78 11.30 3.88 36.91
C SER A 78 12.05 5.15 37.32
N ILE A 79 12.96 5.06 38.30
CA ILE A 79 13.69 6.25 38.77
C ILE A 79 14.95 6.51 37.96
N PHE A 80 15.07 7.71 37.39
CA PHE A 80 16.32 8.17 36.80
C PHE A 80 17.48 8.20 37.82
N THR A 81 18.65 7.76 37.37
CA THR A 81 19.90 7.90 38.11
C THR A 81 20.30 9.38 38.23
N GLY A 82 21.09 9.70 39.27
CA GLY A 82 21.44 11.09 39.56
C GLY A 82 22.16 11.80 38.40
N GLY A 83 21.69 13.00 38.08
CA GLY A 83 22.33 13.90 37.10
C GLY A 83 21.90 13.69 35.65
N ARG A 84 20.85 12.89 35.39
CA ARG A 84 20.20 12.81 34.07
C ARG A 84 19.35 14.04 33.78
N LYS A 85 19.30 14.46 32.51
CA LYS A 85 18.73 15.72 32.04
C LYS A 85 18.19 15.57 30.62
N ASP A 86 17.18 16.37 30.27
CA ASP A 86 16.61 16.46 28.91
C ASP A 86 17.63 16.81 27.81
N ILE A 87 18.70 17.54 28.16
CA ILE A 87 19.74 17.94 27.19
C ILE A 87 20.71 16.81 26.81
N GLN A 88 20.56 15.64 27.43
CA GLN A 88 21.43 14.47 27.22
C GLN A 88 20.75 13.49 26.29
N ASP A 89 21.56 12.75 25.55
CA ASP A 89 21.04 11.68 24.68
C ASP A 89 20.45 10.55 25.54
N VAL A 90 19.47 9.81 25.02
CA VAL A 90 18.84 8.66 25.70
C VAL A 90 19.89 7.64 26.12
N SER A 91 20.87 7.38 25.24
CA SER A 91 22.00 6.48 25.53
C SER A 91 22.88 6.90 26.74
N GLN A 92 22.74 8.14 27.21
CA GLN A 92 23.43 8.66 28.40
C GLN A 92 22.56 8.58 29.66
N TRP A 93 21.28 8.30 29.51
CA TRP A 93 20.37 8.08 30.62
C TRP A 93 20.61 6.74 31.29
N GLY A 94 20.07 6.62 32.49
CA GLY A 94 20.09 5.37 33.22
C GLY A 94 19.09 5.45 34.36
N HIS A 95 18.52 4.31 34.72
CA HIS A 95 17.45 4.15 35.70
C HIS A 95 17.84 3.18 36.81
N LYS A 96 17.03 3.12 37.85
CA LYS A 96 17.21 2.24 39.00
C LYS A 96 15.88 2.07 39.73
N SER A 97 15.79 1.02 40.53
CA SER A 97 14.74 0.96 41.54
C SER A 97 15.02 1.89 42.72
N GLY A 98 13.99 2.56 43.23
CA GLY A 98 14.12 3.52 44.31
C GLY A 98 12.79 4.14 44.72
N SER A 99 12.86 5.44 45.00
CA SER A 99 11.72 6.29 45.33
C SER A 99 12.08 7.70 44.87
N SER A 100 11.17 8.40 44.19
CA SER A 100 11.27 9.83 43.98
C SER A 100 10.69 10.60 45.18
N PRO A 101 10.98 11.91 45.33
CA PRO A 101 10.18 12.76 46.19
C PRO A 101 8.72 12.72 45.72
N ASP A 102 7.74 12.66 46.63
CA ASP A 102 6.32 12.50 46.27
C ASP A 102 5.83 13.45 45.18
N LYS A 103 6.30 14.71 45.21
CA LYS A 103 5.92 15.75 44.23
C LYS A 103 6.38 15.47 42.80
N ASP A 104 7.38 14.61 42.67
CA ASP A 104 8.04 14.19 41.43
C ASP A 104 7.71 12.70 41.12
N GLU A 105 6.80 12.06 41.86
CA GLU A 105 6.42 10.65 41.62
C GLU A 105 5.18 10.58 40.71
N ILE A 106 5.31 9.92 39.56
CA ILE A 106 4.20 9.65 38.65
C ILE A 106 3.43 8.44 39.18
N ILE A 107 2.10 8.40 39.01
CA ILE A 107 1.31 7.18 39.28
C ILE A 107 0.84 6.58 37.96
N ASN A 108 0.36 7.38 37.03
CA ASN A 108 0.05 6.94 35.68
C ASN A 108 0.48 8.00 34.66
N ALA A 109 0.77 7.56 33.45
CA ALA A 109 0.92 8.43 32.30
C ALA A 109 0.31 7.81 31.04
N TYR A 110 -0.02 8.66 30.07
CA TYR A 110 -0.75 8.23 28.90
C TYR A 110 -0.67 9.26 27.77
N ALA A 111 -0.84 8.77 26.53
CA ALA A 111 -0.95 9.59 25.35
C ALA A 111 -1.91 8.98 24.32
N ALA A 112 -2.61 9.85 23.58
CA ALA A 112 -3.54 9.47 22.53
C ALA A 112 -3.37 10.34 21.28
N ALA A 113 -3.34 9.73 20.11
CA ALA A 113 -3.24 10.42 18.83
C ALA A 113 -4.59 10.47 18.11
N TYR A 114 -4.91 11.63 17.55
CA TYR A 114 -6.13 11.90 16.81
C TYR A 114 -5.80 12.65 15.51
N ARG A 115 -6.76 12.60 14.57
CA ARG A 115 -6.85 13.58 13.48
C ARG A 115 -7.79 14.70 13.91
N GLY A 116 -7.33 15.94 13.80
CA GLY A 116 -8.18 17.10 14.07
C GLY A 116 -9.27 17.22 13.01
N GLN A 117 -10.53 17.25 13.44
CA GLN A 117 -11.69 17.27 12.55
C GLN A 117 -11.83 18.62 11.83
N ASP A 118 -11.55 19.70 12.53
CA ASP A 118 -11.68 21.08 12.03
C ASP A 118 -10.36 21.68 11.52
N THR A 119 -9.25 20.94 11.64
CA THR A 119 -7.90 21.36 11.22
C THR A 119 -7.42 20.63 9.97
N ASN A 120 -8.35 20.21 9.10
CA ASN A 120 -8.07 19.47 7.87
C ASN A 120 -7.28 18.17 8.09
N GLY A 121 -7.47 17.49 9.22
CA GLY A 121 -6.83 16.21 9.51
C GLY A 121 -5.43 16.33 10.12
N ASP A 122 -5.06 17.46 10.73
CA ASP A 122 -3.81 17.60 11.47
C ASP A 122 -3.63 16.46 12.49
N LEU A 123 -2.38 15.99 12.67
CA LEU A 123 -2.03 15.08 13.75
C LEU A 123 -2.01 15.86 15.06
N ILE A 124 -2.88 15.45 15.99
CA ILE A 124 -2.96 16.01 17.34
C ILE A 124 -2.65 14.89 18.32
N ILE A 125 -1.78 15.17 19.28
CA ILE A 125 -1.45 14.25 20.36
C ILE A 125 -1.89 14.87 21.67
N TYR A 126 -2.75 14.15 22.39
CA TYR A 126 -3.10 14.43 23.77
C TYR A 126 -2.21 13.60 24.69
N PHE A 127 -1.90 14.15 25.85
CA PHE A 127 -1.05 13.51 26.84
C PHE A 127 -1.55 13.85 28.24
N GLY A 128 -1.22 13.00 29.19
CA GLY A 128 -1.48 13.30 30.59
C GLY A 128 -0.69 12.41 31.54
N ALA A 129 -0.71 12.82 32.79
CA ALA A 129 -0.13 12.11 33.90
C ALA A 129 -0.82 12.48 35.21
N ASP A 130 -0.76 11.60 36.19
CA ASP A 130 -1.21 11.87 37.55
C ASP A 130 -0.10 11.59 38.58
N ARG A 131 -0.18 12.26 39.75
CA ARG A 131 0.87 12.23 40.79
C ARG A 131 0.33 11.99 42.19
N THR A 132 1.19 11.52 43.09
CA THR A 132 0.82 11.07 44.46
C THR A 132 0.46 12.16 45.47
N THR A 133 0.75 13.44 45.18
CA THR A 133 0.57 14.57 46.10
C THR A 133 0.24 15.86 45.36
N ASN A 134 -0.48 16.77 46.00
CA ASN A 134 -0.72 18.13 45.50
C ASN A 134 0.20 19.17 46.16
N VAL A 135 1.29 18.74 46.81
CA VAL A 135 2.22 19.63 47.51
C VAL A 135 3.52 19.79 46.73
N GLY A 136 3.84 21.03 46.39
CA GLY A 136 5.02 21.42 45.62
C GLY A 136 4.75 21.57 44.13
N ASP A 137 5.62 22.31 43.46
CA ASP A 137 5.56 22.52 42.01
C ASP A 137 5.52 21.18 41.25
N ALA A 138 4.67 21.11 40.22
CA ALA A 138 4.68 20.01 39.25
C ALA A 138 5.42 20.46 37.99
N PHE A 139 6.51 19.77 37.65
CA PHE A 139 7.25 19.98 36.42
C PHE A 139 7.30 18.65 35.68
N LEU A 140 6.44 18.55 34.66
CA LEU A 140 6.25 17.35 33.85
C LEU A 140 6.84 17.57 32.46
N GLY A 141 7.41 16.51 31.89
CA GLY A 141 7.81 16.42 30.51
C GLY A 141 7.14 15.25 29.82
N PHE A 142 6.86 15.40 28.53
CA PHE A 142 6.27 14.38 27.68
C PHE A 142 7.08 14.31 26.39
N TRP A 143 7.90 13.28 26.28
CA TRP A 143 8.69 12.98 25.10
C TRP A 143 7.90 12.13 24.11
N PHE A 144 7.99 12.49 22.84
CA PHE A 144 7.56 11.70 21.70
C PHE A 144 8.79 11.44 20.82
N PHE A 145 9.27 10.20 20.85
CA PHE A 145 10.49 9.79 20.17
C PHE A 145 10.15 9.19 18.81
N LYS A 146 10.91 9.56 17.78
CA LYS A 146 10.80 8.96 16.45
C LYS A 146 11.30 7.52 16.42
N ASN A 147 12.32 7.22 17.23
CA ASN A 147 12.87 5.88 17.36
C ASN A 147 12.23 5.13 18.54
N PRO A 148 12.24 3.79 18.51
CA PRO A 148 11.93 2.98 19.69
C PRO A 148 12.94 3.27 20.80
N ILE A 149 12.43 3.53 22.00
CA ILE A 149 13.20 3.68 23.23
C ILE A 149 12.78 2.59 24.19
N ASP A 150 13.75 1.86 24.73
CA ASP A 150 13.51 0.80 25.72
C ASP A 150 14.30 1.08 27.00
N ASP A 151 13.74 0.73 28.16
CA ASP A 151 14.47 0.70 29.41
C ASP A 151 15.00 -0.72 29.69
N LEU A 152 16.31 -0.89 29.56
CA LEU A 152 16.93 -2.21 29.62
C LEU A 152 17.07 -2.71 31.06
N GLN A 153 16.97 -4.04 31.20
CA GLN A 153 17.37 -4.73 32.42
C GLN A 153 18.84 -4.42 32.74
N GLY A 154 19.08 -3.73 33.86
CA GLY A 154 20.42 -3.30 34.27
C GLY A 154 20.58 -1.80 34.52
N GLY A 155 19.53 -1.00 34.24
CA GLY A 155 19.52 0.42 34.60
C GLY A 155 20.03 1.35 33.50
N SER A 156 19.99 0.92 32.25
CA SER A 156 20.33 1.74 31.06
C SER A 156 19.14 1.81 30.12
N PHE A 157 19.15 2.79 29.21
CA PHE A 157 18.19 2.85 28.11
C PHE A 157 18.83 2.36 26.82
N ASP A 158 18.02 1.78 25.93
CA ASP A 158 18.35 1.54 24.53
C ASP A 158 17.67 2.57 23.64
N GLY A 159 18.22 2.76 22.45
CA GLY A 159 17.81 3.81 21.53
C GLY A 159 18.58 5.12 21.73
N MET A 160 18.23 6.10 20.90
CA MET A 160 18.89 7.40 20.85
C MET A 160 17.92 8.45 20.37
N HIS A 161 18.17 9.69 20.77
CA HIS A 161 17.40 10.80 20.24
C HIS A 161 17.67 11.00 18.75
N THR A 162 16.62 11.32 18.01
CA THR A 162 16.68 11.69 16.59
C THR A 162 16.20 13.12 16.39
N GLU A 163 16.76 13.81 15.39
CA GLU A 163 16.35 15.17 15.07
C GLU A 163 14.82 15.24 14.85
N GLY A 164 14.17 16.14 15.59
CA GLY A 164 12.73 16.32 15.57
C GLY A 164 11.95 15.44 16.56
N ASP A 165 12.60 14.69 17.46
CA ASP A 165 11.92 14.22 18.67
C ASP A 165 11.30 15.41 19.41
N VAL A 166 10.09 15.25 19.94
CA VAL A 166 9.33 16.35 20.55
C VAL A 166 9.32 16.17 22.07
N LEU A 167 9.65 17.22 22.80
CA LEU A 167 9.43 17.31 24.25
C LEU A 167 8.42 18.41 24.55
N VAL A 168 7.32 18.04 25.18
CA VAL A 168 6.37 18.98 25.77
C VAL A 168 6.64 19.12 27.25
N LEU A 169 6.72 20.35 27.72
CA LEU A 169 6.97 20.66 29.11
C LEU A 169 5.77 21.35 29.71
N ALA A 170 5.12 20.70 30.66
CA ALA A 170 3.98 21.23 31.40
C ALA A 170 4.45 21.65 32.80
N ASN A 171 4.59 22.95 33.01
CA ASN A 171 5.12 23.53 34.24
C ASN A 171 3.99 24.18 35.06
N PHE A 172 3.67 23.62 36.21
CA PHE A 172 2.68 24.14 37.17
C PHE A 172 3.36 24.50 38.50
N PRO A 173 3.97 25.68 38.60
CA PRO A 173 4.56 26.18 39.84
C PRO A 173 3.47 26.65 40.83
N GLN A 174 3.65 26.34 42.11
CA GLN A 174 2.77 26.73 43.22
C GLN A 174 3.23 28.00 43.96
N ALA A 175 4.35 28.60 43.56
CA ALA A 175 4.82 29.84 44.15
C ALA A 175 3.84 31.01 43.89
N ASN A 176 3.68 31.91 44.87
CA ASN A 176 2.81 33.09 44.72
C ASN A 176 3.15 33.91 43.46
N ASN A 177 2.14 34.16 42.61
CA ASN A 177 2.23 34.85 41.32
C ASN A 177 2.99 34.10 40.22
N ALA A 178 3.31 32.82 40.41
CA ALA A 178 3.81 32.00 39.32
C ALA A 178 2.65 31.68 38.37
N THR A 179 2.95 31.57 37.08
CA THR A 179 1.96 31.27 36.04
C THR A 179 2.32 29.93 35.42
N PRO A 180 1.38 28.99 35.32
CA PRO A 180 1.58 27.76 34.58
C PRO A 180 2.00 28.02 33.13
N GLU A 181 2.93 27.21 32.62
CA GLU A 181 3.53 27.38 31.30
C GLU A 181 3.63 26.05 30.57
N VAL A 182 3.34 26.06 29.27
CA VAL A 182 3.59 24.94 28.37
C VAL A 182 4.65 25.33 27.34
N LEU A 183 5.69 24.52 27.21
CA LEU A 183 6.74 24.68 26.20
C LEU A 183 6.76 23.46 25.30
N VAL A 184 6.97 23.67 24.00
CA VAL A 184 7.28 22.58 23.07
C VAL A 184 8.67 22.81 22.51
N VAL A 185 9.55 21.82 22.65
CA VAL A 185 10.91 21.86 22.12
C VAL A 185 11.21 20.64 21.26
N LEU A 186 12.10 20.80 20.28
CA LEU A 186 12.60 19.69 19.47
C LEU A 186 14.02 19.33 19.86
N TRP A 187 14.32 18.04 19.75
CA TRP A 187 15.69 17.58 19.70
C TRP A 187 16.36 18.07 18.42
N ASP A 188 17.36 18.93 18.57
CA ASP A 188 18.15 19.52 17.50
C ASP A 188 19.63 19.52 17.91
N PRO A 189 20.43 18.55 17.44
CA PRO A 189 21.85 18.45 17.75
C PRO A 189 22.69 19.67 17.33
N SER A 190 22.18 20.54 16.46
CA SER A 190 22.85 21.78 16.08
C SER A 190 22.86 22.82 17.22
N CYS A 191 21.93 22.70 18.18
CA CYS A 191 21.88 23.54 19.36
C CYS A 191 22.97 23.17 20.37
N SER A 192 24.07 23.91 20.39
CA SER A 192 25.17 23.65 21.33
C SER A 192 24.94 24.18 22.76
N LYS A 193 24.08 25.19 22.91
CA LYS A 193 23.71 25.86 24.18
C LYS A 193 22.48 26.75 23.97
N ALA A 194 21.96 27.31 25.06
CA ALA A 194 20.92 28.34 24.98
C ALA A 194 21.45 29.62 24.30
N ASP A 195 20.65 30.20 23.41
CA ASP A 195 20.97 31.47 22.74
C ASP A 195 20.86 32.66 23.70
N SER A 196 19.94 32.60 24.66
CA SER A 196 19.78 33.58 25.73
C SER A 196 19.17 32.96 26.99
N ASN A 197 19.08 33.74 28.06
CA ASN A 197 18.41 33.32 29.30
C ASN A 197 16.86 33.28 29.18
N ASN A 198 16.31 33.81 28.09
CA ASN A 198 14.87 33.77 27.80
C ASN A 198 14.69 33.58 26.28
N PRO A 199 14.93 32.36 25.77
CA PRO A 199 14.85 32.06 24.35
C PRO A 199 13.45 32.37 23.80
N ALA A 200 13.40 32.91 22.58
CA ALA A 200 12.17 33.07 21.82
C ALA A 200 11.86 31.80 21.01
N GLU A 201 10.64 31.67 20.50
CA GLU A 201 10.29 30.61 19.54
C GLU A 201 11.27 30.66 18.35
N GLY A 202 11.85 29.53 18.00
CA GLY A 202 12.92 29.36 17.00
C GLY A 202 14.34 29.32 17.57
N ASP A 203 14.59 29.86 18.76
CA ASP A 203 15.94 29.90 19.36
C ASP A 203 16.35 28.52 19.94
N CYS A 204 17.66 28.30 20.05
CA CYS A 204 18.17 27.21 20.88
C CYS A 204 17.87 27.51 22.35
N ALA A 205 17.05 26.65 22.98
CA ALA A 205 16.63 26.79 24.37
C ALA A 205 17.66 26.23 25.35
N ALA A 206 18.36 25.17 24.94
CA ALA A 206 19.43 24.54 25.67
C ALA A 206 20.33 23.75 24.69
N LYS A 207 21.30 23.00 25.23
CA LYS A 207 22.02 22.01 24.41
C LYS A 207 21.02 20.98 23.89
N ASN A 208 21.08 20.68 22.60
CA ASN A 208 20.24 19.75 21.86
C ASN A 208 18.74 20.10 21.81
N LEU A 209 18.30 21.27 22.33
CA LEU A 209 16.88 21.61 22.42
C LEU A 209 16.60 22.95 21.75
N ARG A 210 15.73 22.96 20.74
CA ARG A 210 15.21 24.16 20.07
C ARG A 210 13.79 24.46 20.53
N LEU A 211 13.51 25.71 20.92
CA LEU A 211 12.16 26.13 21.32
C LEU A 211 11.27 26.28 20.09
N ILE A 212 10.13 25.60 20.06
CA ILE A 212 9.13 25.74 18.99
C ILE A 212 7.94 26.55 19.46
N LYS A 213 7.46 26.28 20.68
CA LYS A 213 6.29 26.95 21.23
C LYS A 213 6.47 27.32 22.69
N LYS A 214 5.96 28.49 23.07
CA LYS A 214 5.90 28.96 24.46
C LYS A 214 4.57 29.64 24.75
N ASN A 215 3.70 29.01 25.53
CA ASN A 215 2.37 29.51 25.89
C ASN A 215 2.13 29.42 27.42
N GLN A 216 1.12 30.14 27.91
CA GLN A 216 0.55 29.85 29.23
C GLN A 216 -0.13 28.47 29.18
N ALA A 217 -0.03 27.69 30.25
CA ALA A 217 -0.71 26.39 30.35
C ALA A 217 -2.19 26.62 30.72
N THR A 218 -2.99 26.94 29.70
CA THR A 218 -4.45 27.08 29.78
C THR A 218 -5.08 26.38 28.59
N CYS A 219 -5.71 25.22 28.82
CA CYS A 219 -6.60 24.62 27.83
C CYS A 219 -8.01 25.21 27.98
N ASN A 220 -8.74 25.30 26.86
CA ASN A 220 -10.06 25.95 26.81
C ASN A 220 -11.21 24.93 26.68
N GLY A 221 -11.14 23.80 27.39
CA GLY A 221 -12.26 22.85 27.57
C GLY A 221 -12.78 22.15 26.30
N GLY A 222 -12.07 22.25 25.18
CA GLY A 222 -12.48 21.63 23.92
C GLY A 222 -11.45 21.77 22.81
N GLY A 223 -10.16 21.82 23.15
CA GLY A 223 -9.11 21.83 22.15
C GLY A 223 -7.74 22.38 22.55
N VAL A 224 -6.76 22.11 21.69
CA VAL A 224 -5.33 22.44 21.89
C VAL A 224 -4.96 23.91 21.62
N GLY A 225 -5.96 24.77 21.34
CA GLY A 225 -5.80 26.22 21.23
C GLY A 225 -4.70 26.66 20.25
N ASN A 226 -3.67 27.37 20.75
CA ASN A 226 -2.51 27.86 19.99
C ASN A 226 -1.48 26.76 19.69
N ALA A 227 -1.95 25.62 19.16
CA ALA A 227 -1.19 24.41 18.84
C ALA A 227 -0.52 23.66 20.02
N ALA A 228 -0.59 24.20 21.24
CA ALA A 228 -0.14 23.52 22.46
C ALA A 228 -0.83 24.12 23.69
N CYS A 229 -1.37 23.27 24.57
CA CYS A 229 -1.91 23.65 25.87
C CYS A 229 -1.66 22.55 26.92
N ALA A 230 -1.79 22.91 28.20
CA ALA A 230 -1.86 21.97 29.31
C ALA A 230 -2.81 22.54 30.38
N VAL A 231 -3.42 21.67 31.18
CA VAL A 231 -4.34 22.01 32.27
C VAL A 231 -4.23 20.98 33.38
N THR A 232 -4.72 21.33 34.57
CA THR A 232 -4.78 20.45 35.74
C THR A 232 -6.12 20.64 36.44
N ASN A 233 -6.54 19.65 37.20
CA ASN A 233 -7.77 19.73 37.98
C ASN A 233 -7.68 20.84 39.05
N ALA A 234 -8.67 21.73 39.08
CA ALA A 234 -8.63 22.97 39.86
C ALA A 234 -9.18 22.83 41.28
N GLU A 235 -8.60 23.58 42.23
CA GLU A 235 -9.11 23.71 43.61
C GLU A 235 -10.48 24.38 43.60
N ASP A 236 -11.42 23.84 44.38
CA ASP A 236 -12.82 24.31 44.47
C ASP A 236 -13.58 24.28 43.11
N GLY A 237 -13.10 23.49 42.15
CA GLY A 237 -13.77 23.25 40.86
C GLY A 237 -15.07 22.43 41.00
N PRO A 238 -15.88 22.33 39.93
CA PRO A 238 -17.13 21.54 39.96
C PRO A 238 -16.88 20.04 40.23
N ASN A 239 -15.67 19.57 39.91
CA ASN A 239 -15.22 18.19 40.03
C ASN A 239 -14.04 18.08 41.03
N ASP A 240 -14.02 18.82 42.16
CA ASP A 240 -12.98 18.70 43.21
C ASP A 240 -13.50 17.96 44.47
N PRO A 241 -12.94 16.80 44.86
CA PRO A 241 -11.96 16.01 44.11
C PRO A 241 -12.62 15.33 42.90
N THR A 242 -11.82 15.09 41.86
CA THR A 242 -12.30 14.49 40.61
C THR A 242 -12.37 12.99 40.76
N ALA A 243 -13.44 12.34 40.30
CA ALA A 243 -13.49 10.87 40.31
C ALA A 243 -12.41 10.29 39.38
N ALA A 244 -11.61 9.34 39.87
CA ALA A 244 -10.62 8.66 39.04
C ALA A 244 -11.24 7.41 38.39
N PRO A 245 -11.23 7.29 37.04
CA PRO A 245 -11.76 6.11 36.35
C PRO A 245 -10.89 4.86 36.54
N TRP A 246 -9.60 5.06 36.81
CA TRP A 246 -8.60 4.03 37.05
C TRP A 246 -8.15 4.01 38.52
N GLN A 247 -7.29 3.05 38.86
CA GLN A 247 -6.73 2.98 40.20
C GLN A 247 -5.81 4.17 40.45
N PHE A 248 -6.12 4.93 41.50
CA PHE A 248 -5.32 6.06 41.94
C PHE A 248 -5.23 6.05 43.47
N GLU A 249 -4.04 6.27 44.00
CA GLU A 249 -3.79 6.36 45.44
C GLU A 249 -3.10 7.68 45.78
N PHE A 250 -3.85 8.56 46.46
CA PHE A 250 -3.29 9.79 47.02
C PHE A 250 -2.56 9.49 48.33
N LYS A 251 -1.42 10.14 48.56
CA LYS A 251 -0.61 9.99 49.78
C LYS A 251 -1.34 10.49 51.04
N GLY A 252 -2.27 9.68 51.57
CA GLY A 252 -2.80 9.82 52.93
C GLY A 252 -4.29 9.57 53.19
N ALA A 253 -5.19 9.41 52.19
CA ALA A 253 -6.61 9.12 52.51
C ALA A 253 -7.57 8.77 51.36
N ALA A 254 -7.36 9.24 50.13
CA ALA A 254 -8.34 9.13 49.04
C ALA A 254 -7.96 8.01 48.05
N LEU A 255 -8.92 7.13 47.75
CA LEU A 255 -8.78 6.09 46.73
C LEU A 255 -9.68 6.44 45.56
N ASN A 256 -9.14 6.35 44.36
CA ASN A 256 -9.86 6.58 43.10
C ASN A 256 -10.54 7.96 43.01
N GLU A 257 -9.93 8.98 43.61
CA GLU A 257 -10.32 10.38 43.50
C GLU A 257 -9.03 11.20 43.34
N PHE A 258 -8.96 12.11 42.37
CA PHE A 258 -7.87 13.07 42.18
C PHE A 258 -8.17 14.36 42.97
N PRO A 259 -7.47 14.66 44.07
CA PRO A 259 -7.50 15.99 44.67
C PRO A 259 -6.97 17.04 43.70
N TYR A 260 -7.33 18.31 43.88
CA TYR A 260 -6.80 19.40 43.05
C TYR A 260 -5.28 19.32 42.84
N GLU A 261 -4.81 19.68 41.65
CA GLU A 261 -3.40 19.63 41.22
C GLU A 261 -2.71 18.25 41.40
N THR A 262 -3.45 17.18 41.08
CA THR A 262 -2.91 15.81 41.00
C THR A 262 -3.16 15.11 39.67
N PHE A 263 -4.07 15.64 38.84
CA PHE A 263 -4.33 15.19 37.48
C PHE A 263 -3.89 16.26 36.49
N TYR A 264 -3.09 15.88 35.50
CA TYR A 264 -2.57 16.79 34.48
C TYR A 264 -2.83 16.22 33.09
N GLU A 265 -3.20 17.10 32.19
CA GLU A 265 -3.42 16.76 30.79
C GLU A 265 -3.05 17.92 29.88
N GLY A 266 -2.97 17.63 28.59
CA GLY A 266 -2.76 18.63 27.57
C GLY A 266 -2.81 18.03 26.19
N GLY A 267 -2.54 18.88 25.21
CA GLY A 267 -2.39 18.41 23.84
C GLY A 267 -1.57 19.35 22.98
N ILE A 268 -1.02 18.77 21.92
CA ILE A 268 -0.19 19.44 20.93
C ILE A 268 -0.68 19.10 19.53
N ASN A 269 -0.75 20.11 18.65
CA ASN A 269 -0.97 19.92 17.24
C ASN A 269 0.38 19.78 16.53
N ILE A 270 0.78 18.53 16.26
CA ILE A 270 2.07 18.20 15.65
C ILE A 270 2.19 18.81 14.25
N THR A 271 1.15 18.72 13.43
CA THR A 271 1.18 19.23 12.06
C THR A 271 1.48 20.73 12.03
N GLN A 272 0.83 21.52 12.90
CA GLN A 272 1.06 22.96 12.98
C GLN A 272 2.42 23.33 13.57
N LEU A 273 2.91 22.55 14.54
CA LEU A 273 4.16 22.85 15.23
C LEU A 273 5.40 22.50 14.40
N ILE A 274 5.37 21.38 13.68
CA ILE A 274 6.56 20.84 13.02
C ILE A 274 6.36 20.40 11.56
N GLY A 275 5.20 20.68 10.96
CA GLY A 275 5.01 20.54 9.52
C GLY A 275 4.72 19.13 9.02
N GLY A 276 4.21 18.24 9.89
CA GLY A 276 3.60 16.97 9.48
C GLY A 276 4.41 15.70 9.78
N GLU A 277 5.73 15.79 10.02
CA GLU A 277 6.53 14.61 10.36
C GLU A 277 6.12 14.05 11.74
N GLY A 278 5.28 13.01 11.73
CA GLY A 278 4.59 12.49 12.91
C GLY A 278 4.87 11.01 13.21
N CYS A 279 5.91 10.44 12.61
CA CYS A 279 6.32 9.05 12.88
C CYS A 279 7.03 8.92 14.23
N PHE A 280 6.25 8.99 15.30
CA PHE A 280 6.71 8.61 16.63
C PHE A 280 6.55 7.10 16.84
N SER A 281 7.47 6.53 17.60
CA SER A 281 7.53 5.11 17.94
C SER A 281 7.38 4.87 19.45
N SER A 282 7.84 5.82 20.28
CA SER A 282 7.75 5.71 21.75
C SER A 282 7.28 7.01 22.40
N PHE A 283 6.63 6.88 23.54
CA PHE A 283 6.19 7.96 24.42
C PHE A 283 6.84 7.81 25.79
N MET A 284 7.30 8.91 26.38
CA MET A 284 7.73 8.92 27.78
C MET A 284 7.21 10.14 28.52
N ALA A 285 6.51 9.93 29.64
CA ALA A 285 6.31 10.99 30.63
C ALA A 285 7.48 11.00 31.60
N GLU A 286 7.93 12.19 32.02
CA GLU A 286 9.00 12.37 33.01
C GLU A 286 8.67 13.46 34.02
N THR A 287 9.29 13.40 35.20
CA THR A 287 9.29 14.48 36.18
C THR A 287 10.70 15.01 36.44
N ARG A 288 10.76 16.29 36.83
CA ARG A 288 12.04 16.98 37.02
C ARG A 288 12.06 17.94 38.19
N SER A 289 13.27 18.19 38.69
CA SER A 289 13.48 19.02 39.89
C SER A 289 13.11 20.51 39.76
N SER A 290 12.94 21.03 38.54
CA SER A 290 12.62 22.45 38.25
C SER A 290 12.16 22.64 36.80
N SER A 291 11.57 23.78 36.46
CA SER A 291 11.24 24.16 35.06
C SER A 291 12.45 24.39 34.13
N SER A 292 13.69 24.29 34.62
CA SER A 292 14.90 24.43 33.78
C SER A 292 15.11 23.22 32.88
N PHE A 293 15.46 23.45 31.61
CA PHE A 293 15.93 22.41 30.67
C PHE A 293 17.15 21.62 31.16
N THR A 294 17.86 22.11 32.18
CA THR A 294 19.04 21.43 32.75
C THR A 294 18.78 20.84 34.13
N ALA A 295 17.50 20.76 34.53
CA ALA A 295 17.04 20.12 35.74
C ALA A 295 17.43 18.65 35.78
N SER A 296 17.49 18.09 37.00
CA SER A 296 17.68 16.65 37.12
C SER A 296 16.34 15.96 36.95
N LEU A 297 16.29 15.00 36.03
CA LEU A 297 15.17 14.06 35.86
C LEU A 297 15.01 13.20 37.12
N LYS A 298 13.79 12.75 37.36
CA LYS A 298 13.37 12.05 38.58
C LYS A 298 12.71 10.73 38.22
N ASP A 299 11.49 10.77 37.76
CA ASP A 299 10.66 9.61 37.49
C ASP A 299 10.28 9.53 36.01
N TYR A 300 9.87 8.36 35.52
CA TYR A 300 9.36 8.21 34.17
C TYR A 300 8.34 7.09 34.00
N VAL A 301 7.48 7.24 32.99
CA VAL A 301 6.68 6.15 32.43
C VAL A 301 6.96 6.11 30.94
N LEU A 302 7.36 4.94 30.41
CA LEU A 302 7.76 4.73 29.02
C LEU A 302 6.87 3.67 28.37
N GLU A 303 6.34 3.94 27.18
CA GLU A 303 5.46 3.03 26.45
C GLU A 303 5.63 3.16 24.92
N ASP A 304 5.25 2.11 24.20
CA ASP A 304 5.18 2.12 22.74
C ASP A 304 4.07 3.05 22.22
N PHE A 305 4.43 3.93 21.29
CA PHE A 305 3.53 4.89 20.66
C PHE A 305 3.73 4.97 19.15
N ASN A 306 3.69 3.81 18.50
CA ASN A 306 3.85 3.65 17.05
C ASN A 306 2.72 4.34 16.26
N LEU A 307 3.01 5.53 15.71
CA LEU A 307 2.08 6.33 14.92
C LEU A 307 2.17 6.11 13.42
N CYS A 308 3.25 5.49 12.93
CA CYS A 308 3.43 5.20 11.52
C CYS A 308 3.23 3.72 11.21
N SER A 309 2.45 3.45 10.15
CA SER A 309 2.15 2.11 9.66
C SER A 309 1.84 2.21 8.18
N PHE A 310 2.21 1.21 7.39
CA PHE A 310 1.79 1.16 6.00
C PHE A 310 1.47 -0.27 5.58
N ALA A 311 0.71 -0.37 4.50
CA ALA A 311 0.34 -1.61 3.85
C ALA A 311 0.61 -1.50 2.34
N VAL A 312 0.65 -2.65 1.67
CA VAL A 312 0.78 -2.71 0.21
C VAL A 312 -0.40 -3.43 -0.41
N ALA A 313 -0.82 -3.03 -1.60
CA ALA A 313 -1.70 -3.83 -2.44
C ALA A 313 -1.04 -4.08 -3.79
N LYS A 314 -1.37 -5.19 -4.44
CA LYS A 314 -0.76 -5.57 -5.72
C LYS A 314 -1.80 -6.13 -6.66
N ARG A 315 -1.60 -5.84 -7.95
CA ARG A 315 -2.38 -6.41 -9.05
C ARG A 315 -1.44 -6.70 -10.21
N CYS A 316 -1.69 -7.79 -10.93
CA CYS A 316 -0.90 -8.17 -12.09
C CYS A 316 -1.76 -8.86 -13.14
N LYS A 317 -1.37 -8.72 -14.40
CA LYS A 317 -2.06 -9.30 -15.55
C LYS A 317 -1.07 -9.64 -16.64
N VAL A 318 -1.25 -10.80 -17.26
CA VAL A 318 -0.56 -11.13 -18.50
C VAL A 318 -1.14 -10.29 -19.64
N VAL A 319 -0.29 -9.54 -20.32
CA VAL A 319 -0.69 -8.61 -21.37
C VAL A 319 -0.27 -9.06 -22.77
N ASP A 320 0.73 -9.94 -22.89
CA ASP A 320 1.23 -10.38 -24.19
C ASP A 320 1.94 -11.74 -24.13
N LEU A 321 2.02 -12.42 -25.28
CA LEU A 321 2.86 -13.60 -25.51
C LEU A 321 4.04 -13.17 -26.41
N ASN A 322 5.25 -13.29 -25.89
CA ASN A 322 6.48 -12.99 -26.61
C ASN A 322 6.83 -14.12 -27.60
N SER A 323 7.64 -13.78 -28.59
CA SER A 323 8.15 -14.71 -29.61
C SER A 323 9.03 -15.84 -29.07
N ASP A 324 9.54 -15.73 -27.84
CA ASP A 324 10.32 -16.77 -27.16
C ASP A 324 9.47 -17.69 -26.29
N ASN A 325 8.15 -17.71 -26.50
CA ASN A 325 7.18 -18.52 -25.75
C ASN A 325 7.08 -18.16 -24.27
N THR A 326 7.39 -16.90 -23.93
CA THR A 326 7.20 -16.34 -22.60
C THR A 326 6.10 -15.28 -22.59
N PHE A 327 5.47 -15.07 -21.45
CA PHE A 327 4.41 -14.10 -21.23
C PHE A 327 4.97 -12.82 -20.63
N LYS A 328 4.55 -11.67 -21.16
CA LYS A 328 4.77 -10.37 -20.53
C LYS A 328 3.68 -10.12 -19.50
N VAL A 329 4.09 -9.89 -18.25
CA VAL A 329 3.18 -9.62 -17.13
C VAL A 329 3.37 -8.19 -16.66
N ASP A 330 2.33 -7.37 -16.80
CA ASP A 330 2.30 -6.02 -16.23
C ASP A 330 1.77 -6.08 -14.79
N TYR A 331 2.30 -5.23 -13.92
CA TYR A 331 1.86 -5.15 -12.53
C TYR A 331 1.86 -3.73 -11.99
N GLU A 332 1.04 -3.53 -10.95
CA GLU A 332 0.99 -2.31 -10.16
C GLU A 332 1.05 -2.64 -8.67
N ILE A 333 1.66 -1.73 -7.91
CA ILE A 333 1.75 -1.81 -6.45
C ILE A 333 1.23 -0.50 -5.86
N ASP A 334 0.26 -0.59 -4.96
CA ASP A 334 -0.19 0.52 -4.15
C ASP A 334 0.54 0.51 -2.81
N ILE A 335 1.06 1.65 -2.38
CA ILE A 335 1.67 1.89 -1.07
C ILE A 335 0.70 2.76 -0.28
N ILE A 336 0.15 2.22 0.80
CA ILE A 336 -0.96 2.82 1.53
C ILE A 336 -0.45 3.21 2.92
N ASN A 337 -0.45 4.50 3.25
CA ASN A 337 -0.17 4.92 4.62
C ASN A 337 -1.39 4.64 5.49
N THR A 338 -1.30 3.59 6.30
CA THR A 338 -2.33 3.17 7.25
C THR A 338 -2.14 3.77 8.65
N GLY A 339 -1.07 4.54 8.83
CA GLY A 339 -0.71 5.17 10.09
C GLY A 339 -1.42 6.52 10.30
N VAL A 340 -1.09 7.13 11.42
CA VAL A 340 -1.55 8.48 11.79
C VAL A 340 -0.55 9.53 11.32
N GLY A 341 0.75 9.22 11.38
CA GLY A 341 1.83 10.11 10.95
C GLY A 341 2.03 10.11 9.43
N GLU A 342 2.43 11.27 8.90
CA GLU A 342 2.88 11.41 7.52
C GLU A 342 4.30 10.85 7.33
N PHE A 343 4.56 10.22 6.18
CA PHE A 343 5.92 9.93 5.75
C PHE A 343 6.45 11.06 4.85
N THR A 344 7.53 11.70 5.26
CA THR A 344 8.15 12.78 4.48
C THR A 344 8.70 12.27 3.14
N ALA A 345 8.78 13.18 2.16
CA ALA A 345 9.17 12.85 0.78
C ALA A 345 10.59 12.24 0.63
N ASP A 346 11.46 12.44 1.62
CA ASP A 346 12.83 11.91 1.65
C ASP A 346 12.93 10.46 2.13
N LYS A 347 11.87 9.88 2.72
CA LYS A 347 11.91 8.49 3.19
C LYS A 347 12.13 7.52 2.02
N ILE A 348 12.90 6.47 2.27
CA ILE A 348 13.27 5.47 1.27
C ILE A 348 12.36 4.25 1.40
N LEU A 349 11.67 3.91 0.32
CA LEU A 349 10.87 2.70 0.17
C LEU A 349 11.70 1.62 -0.54
N VAL A 350 11.75 0.44 0.07
CA VAL A 350 12.36 -0.76 -0.50
C VAL A 350 11.31 -1.87 -0.56
N ILE A 351 11.12 -2.46 -1.74
CA ILE A 351 10.21 -3.60 -1.96
C ILE A 351 11.00 -4.72 -2.60
N GLU A 352 10.94 -5.91 -2.01
CA GLU A 352 11.44 -7.15 -2.57
C GLU A 352 10.28 -7.93 -3.18
N ASP A 353 10.44 -8.35 -4.43
CA ASP A 353 9.38 -8.89 -5.26
C ASP A 353 9.85 -10.16 -5.98
N GLU A 354 9.05 -11.22 -5.93
CA GLU A 354 9.36 -12.53 -6.46
C GLU A 354 8.16 -13.11 -7.26
N PRO A 355 8.25 -13.11 -8.59
CA PRO A 355 7.32 -13.84 -9.44
C PRO A 355 7.49 -15.36 -9.29
N SER A 356 6.41 -16.14 -9.44
CA SER A 356 6.39 -17.61 -9.25
C SER A 356 7.41 -18.39 -10.09
N ASN A 357 7.84 -17.82 -11.20
CA ASN A 357 8.75 -18.42 -12.18
C ASN A 357 9.66 -17.36 -12.83
N GLY A 358 9.89 -16.25 -12.14
CA GLY A 358 10.74 -15.15 -12.59
C GLY A 358 11.96 -14.97 -11.70
N THR A 359 12.84 -14.05 -12.10
CA THR A 359 13.95 -13.62 -11.24
C THR A 359 13.44 -12.62 -10.21
N PRO A 360 13.74 -12.79 -8.90
CA PRO A 360 13.45 -11.79 -7.90
C PRO A 360 14.05 -10.43 -8.24
N PHE A 361 13.36 -9.35 -7.89
CA PHE A 361 13.84 -7.99 -8.12
C PHE A 361 13.53 -7.08 -6.93
N THR A 362 14.17 -5.91 -6.92
CA THR A 362 14.01 -4.92 -5.86
C THR A 362 13.61 -3.57 -6.44
N ILE A 363 12.59 -2.95 -5.84
CA ILE A 363 12.28 -1.54 -6.04
C ILE A 363 12.91 -0.78 -4.88
N ASN A 364 13.77 0.18 -5.16
CA ASN A 364 14.38 1.06 -4.16
C ASN A 364 14.27 2.50 -4.65
N ASN A 365 13.44 3.30 -3.99
CA ASN A 365 13.17 4.69 -4.39
C ASN A 365 12.79 5.54 -3.18
N THR A 366 12.92 6.86 -3.30
CA THR A 366 12.35 7.77 -2.30
C THR A 366 10.85 7.93 -2.53
N LEU A 367 10.08 8.15 -1.46
CA LEU A 367 8.64 8.39 -1.57
C LEU A 367 8.34 9.63 -2.43
N GLY A 368 9.13 10.69 -2.30
CA GLY A 368 8.98 11.91 -3.11
C GLY A 368 9.18 11.66 -4.60
N ASN A 369 10.04 10.74 -5.03
CA ASN A 369 10.17 10.40 -6.45
C ASN A 369 8.96 9.61 -6.97
N LEU A 370 8.22 8.97 -6.08
CA LEU A 370 6.99 8.24 -6.43
C LEU A 370 5.74 9.12 -6.29
N ASN A 371 5.81 10.21 -5.52
CA ASN A 371 4.69 11.12 -5.22
C ASN A 371 4.94 12.58 -5.62
N ASP A 372 5.58 12.82 -6.78
CA ASP A 372 5.80 14.16 -7.35
C ASP A 372 6.42 15.20 -6.40
N GLY A 373 7.32 14.75 -5.52
CA GLY A 373 8.02 15.56 -4.53
C GLY A 373 7.22 15.86 -3.26
N THR A 374 6.03 15.29 -3.11
CA THR A 374 5.17 15.47 -1.95
C THR A 374 5.33 14.33 -0.93
N PRO A 375 5.07 14.59 0.37
CA PRO A 375 4.98 13.54 1.39
C PRO A 375 3.87 12.53 1.10
N LEU A 376 3.89 11.38 1.79
CA LEU A 376 2.78 10.43 1.83
C LEU A 376 1.98 10.66 3.13
N SER A 377 0.90 11.40 3.00
CA SER A 377 -0.02 11.74 4.09
C SER A 377 -0.72 10.49 4.63
N ALA A 378 -1.29 10.58 5.83
CA ALA A 378 -2.10 9.50 6.35
C ALA A 378 -3.32 9.21 5.47
N ASP A 379 -3.68 7.93 5.35
CA ASP A 379 -4.74 7.42 4.47
C ASP A 379 -4.51 7.65 2.96
N GLU A 380 -3.37 8.23 2.56
CA GLU A 380 -2.98 8.42 1.17
C GLU A 380 -2.43 7.12 0.56
N THR A 381 -2.56 7.01 -0.76
CA THR A 381 -2.02 5.89 -1.54
C THR A 381 -1.17 6.39 -2.70
N ILE A 382 0.04 5.85 -2.83
CA ILE A 382 0.89 5.99 -4.01
C ILE A 382 0.78 4.73 -4.86
N THR A 383 0.52 4.87 -6.15
CA THR A 383 0.51 3.74 -7.09
C THR A 383 1.78 3.73 -7.95
N ILE A 384 2.52 2.63 -7.88
CA ILE A 384 3.66 2.33 -8.74
C ILE A 384 3.13 1.56 -9.97
N SER A 385 3.06 2.23 -11.13
CA SER A 385 2.58 1.67 -12.41
C SER A 385 3.70 1.51 -13.45
N GLY A 386 3.36 0.95 -14.60
CA GLY A 386 4.25 0.87 -15.78
C GLY A 386 5.41 -0.12 -15.61
N ARG A 387 5.23 -1.12 -14.74
CA ARG A 387 6.22 -2.15 -14.48
C ARG A 387 5.79 -3.47 -15.10
N SER A 388 6.78 -4.24 -15.58
CA SER A 388 6.54 -5.55 -16.16
C SER A 388 7.68 -6.53 -15.88
N PHE A 389 7.38 -7.82 -15.90
CA PHE A 389 8.37 -8.89 -15.92
C PHE A 389 7.97 -9.96 -16.94
N THR A 390 8.89 -10.87 -17.23
CA THR A 390 8.67 -12.00 -18.15
C THR A 390 8.43 -13.28 -17.36
N SER A 391 7.46 -14.09 -17.79
CA SER A 391 7.05 -15.34 -17.15
C SER A 391 6.93 -16.47 -18.17
N THR A 392 7.22 -17.71 -17.81
CA THR A 392 6.91 -18.90 -18.65
C THR A 392 5.50 -19.47 -18.41
N ILE A 393 4.68 -18.81 -17.57
CA ILE A 393 3.36 -19.30 -17.18
C ILE A 393 2.33 -18.27 -17.63
N ASN A 394 1.26 -18.74 -18.27
CA ASN A 394 0.11 -17.90 -18.58
C ASN A 394 -0.73 -17.71 -17.32
N GLY A 395 -0.54 -16.59 -16.65
CA GLY A 395 -0.99 -16.38 -15.28
C GLY A 395 0.13 -16.74 -14.32
N GLY A 396 -0.21 -17.36 -13.20
CA GLY A 396 0.75 -17.62 -12.11
C GLY A 396 0.58 -16.60 -11.00
N THR A 397 1.61 -16.46 -10.16
CA THR A 397 1.52 -15.57 -9.00
C THR A 397 2.70 -14.62 -8.95
N ASN A 398 2.49 -13.46 -8.32
CA ASN A 398 3.56 -12.57 -7.99
C ASN A 398 3.51 -12.19 -6.51
N THR A 399 4.64 -12.28 -5.81
CA THR A 399 4.73 -12.12 -4.36
C THR A 399 5.58 -10.91 -4.00
N ILE A 400 5.04 -9.99 -3.20
CA ILE A 400 5.88 -9.05 -2.45
C ILE A 400 6.38 -9.81 -1.23
N THR A 401 7.68 -10.11 -1.16
CA THR A 401 8.28 -10.86 -0.04
C THR A 401 8.58 -9.95 1.14
N SER A 402 8.96 -8.70 0.86
CA SER A 402 9.23 -7.66 1.86
C SER A 402 8.88 -6.29 1.29
N ALA A 403 8.38 -5.40 2.15
CA ALA A 403 8.24 -3.99 1.84
C ALA A 403 8.57 -3.19 3.10
N THR A 404 9.49 -2.23 2.98
CA THR A 404 10.00 -1.47 4.11
C THR A 404 10.17 0.02 3.79
N ILE A 405 9.91 0.88 4.77
CA ILE A 405 10.24 2.30 4.73
C ILE A 405 11.35 2.58 5.75
N GLN A 406 12.45 3.19 5.31
CA GLN A 406 13.50 3.66 6.20
C GLN A 406 13.04 4.92 6.92
N LEU A 407 13.01 4.86 8.26
CA LEU A 407 12.68 5.98 9.12
C LEU A 407 13.93 6.80 9.44
N ALA A 408 13.73 7.92 10.14
CA ALA A 408 14.85 8.69 10.67
C ALA A 408 15.66 7.83 11.67
N GLY A 409 16.93 8.16 11.92
CA GLY A 409 17.77 7.39 12.85
C GLY A 409 18.29 6.04 12.32
N GLY A 410 17.81 5.57 11.17
CA GLY A 410 18.24 4.31 10.55
C GLY A 410 17.31 3.12 10.82
N ASP A 411 16.20 3.34 11.53
CA ASP A 411 15.18 2.32 11.78
C ASP A 411 14.38 1.98 10.52
N VAL A 412 13.76 0.81 10.51
CA VAL A 412 13.06 0.26 9.36
C VAL A 412 11.65 -0.15 9.75
N LEU A 413 10.65 0.52 9.18
CA LEU A 413 9.25 0.14 9.30
C LEU A 413 8.92 -0.89 8.23
N SER A 414 8.30 -2.01 8.61
CA SER A 414 7.84 -3.03 7.66
C SER A 414 6.35 -2.88 7.38
N ALA A 415 5.93 -3.21 6.16
CA ALA A 415 4.51 -3.24 5.80
C ALA A 415 3.77 -4.29 6.65
N THR A 416 2.52 -3.98 7.01
CA THR A 416 1.72 -4.83 7.92
C THR A 416 1.17 -6.10 7.29
N ASN A 417 1.15 -6.18 5.96
CA ASN A 417 0.47 -7.24 5.21
C ASN A 417 1.38 -7.97 4.21
N VAL A 418 2.69 -8.06 4.50
CA VAL A 418 3.65 -8.85 3.73
C VAL A 418 4.08 -10.12 4.50
N PRO A 419 4.41 -11.23 3.81
CA PRO A 419 4.43 -11.39 2.36
C PRO A 419 3.04 -11.36 1.73
N LEU A 420 2.91 -10.74 0.55
CA LEU A 420 1.66 -10.60 -0.19
C LEU A 420 1.77 -11.28 -1.55
N THR A 421 1.09 -12.42 -1.72
CA THR A 421 1.01 -13.14 -3.00
C THR A 421 -0.31 -12.87 -3.68
N VAL A 422 -0.26 -12.47 -4.95
CA VAL A 422 -1.46 -12.30 -5.79
C VAL A 422 -1.38 -13.19 -7.02
N ALA A 423 -2.52 -13.72 -7.45
CA ALA A 423 -2.63 -14.41 -8.73
C ALA A 423 -2.74 -13.38 -9.86
N CYS A 424 -1.98 -13.57 -10.93
CA CYS A 424 -2.05 -12.70 -12.10
C CYS A 424 -3.14 -13.17 -13.05
N ASP A 425 -3.92 -12.24 -13.58
CA ASP A 425 -4.92 -12.53 -14.60
C ASP A 425 -4.22 -13.15 -15.83
N SER A 426 -4.70 -14.33 -16.26
CA SER A 426 -4.19 -15.00 -17.45
C SER A 426 -4.62 -14.28 -18.73
N LEU A 427 -3.79 -14.38 -19.77
CA LEU A 427 -4.14 -13.99 -21.12
C LEU A 427 -5.11 -15.04 -21.70
N PRO A 428 -6.30 -14.66 -22.21
CA PRO A 428 -7.17 -15.61 -22.88
C PRO A 428 -6.50 -16.08 -24.19
N LEU A 429 -6.37 -17.40 -24.36
CA LEU A 429 -5.76 -18.04 -25.52
C LEU A 429 -6.82 -18.82 -26.32
N SER A 430 -6.70 -18.81 -27.64
CA SER A 430 -7.60 -19.45 -28.62
C SER A 430 -6.80 -20.33 -29.60
N PRO A 431 -6.27 -21.48 -29.14
CA PRO A 431 -5.55 -22.40 -30.04
C PRO A 431 -6.49 -23.00 -31.08
N LEU A 432 -6.08 -23.03 -32.35
CA LEU A 432 -6.88 -23.60 -33.43
C LEU A 432 -6.01 -24.22 -34.52
N LEU A 433 -6.41 -25.40 -34.98
CA LEU A 433 -5.76 -26.16 -36.04
C LEU A 433 -6.75 -26.38 -37.17
N THR A 434 -6.29 -26.33 -38.42
CA THR A 434 -7.08 -26.74 -39.58
C THR A 434 -6.26 -27.67 -40.45
N ILE A 435 -6.94 -28.62 -41.10
CA ILE A 435 -6.34 -29.52 -42.08
C ILE A 435 -7.23 -29.60 -43.31
N ASN A 436 -6.62 -29.55 -44.49
CA ASN A 436 -7.28 -29.94 -45.73
C ASN A 436 -6.58 -31.17 -46.32
N LYS A 437 -7.30 -31.88 -47.20
CA LYS A 437 -6.76 -33.03 -47.94
C LYS A 437 -7.37 -33.08 -49.33
N SER A 438 -6.50 -33.25 -50.31
CA SER A 438 -6.84 -33.49 -51.71
C SER A 438 -6.12 -34.76 -52.19
N CYS A 439 -6.66 -35.40 -53.23
CA CYS A 439 -5.96 -36.48 -53.88
C CYS A 439 -6.21 -36.49 -55.39
N GLU A 440 -5.39 -37.28 -56.07
CA GLU A 440 -5.49 -37.58 -57.49
C GLU A 440 -5.21 -39.08 -57.69
N LEU A 441 -6.00 -39.72 -58.56
CA LEU A 441 -5.76 -41.10 -58.96
C LEU A 441 -5.17 -41.14 -60.36
N SER A 442 -4.14 -41.97 -60.53
CA SER A 442 -3.51 -42.23 -61.83
C SER A 442 -3.23 -43.72 -62.01
N LEU A 443 -2.89 -44.11 -63.24
CA LEU A 443 -2.49 -45.47 -63.56
C LEU A 443 -0.98 -45.48 -63.84
N GLU A 444 -0.26 -46.39 -63.20
CA GLU A 444 1.18 -46.58 -63.42
C GLU A 444 1.49 -48.01 -63.88
N ALA A 445 2.55 -48.17 -64.68
CA ALA A 445 3.01 -49.49 -65.11
C ALA A 445 4.10 -50.00 -64.17
N THR A 446 3.81 -51.07 -63.42
CA THR A 446 4.71 -51.62 -62.40
C THR A 446 4.94 -53.11 -62.69
N SER A 447 6.19 -53.47 -62.96
CA SER A 447 6.63 -54.87 -63.21
C SER A 447 5.81 -55.62 -64.29
N GLY A 448 5.33 -54.92 -65.32
CA GLY A 448 4.54 -55.50 -66.40
C GLY A 448 3.03 -55.59 -66.15
N LEU A 449 2.54 -55.02 -65.05
CA LEU A 449 1.12 -54.85 -64.71
C LEU A 449 0.76 -53.35 -64.68
N ILE A 450 -0.53 -53.01 -64.80
CA ILE A 450 -1.05 -51.66 -64.53
C ILE A 450 -1.54 -51.64 -63.08
N ALA A 451 -0.98 -50.76 -62.26
CA ALA A 451 -1.40 -50.48 -60.88
C ALA A 451 -2.13 -49.13 -60.81
N VAL A 452 -3.03 -48.99 -59.84
CA VAL A 452 -3.60 -47.69 -59.47
C VAL A 452 -2.60 -47.02 -58.54
N LYS A 453 -2.19 -45.81 -58.87
CA LYS A 453 -1.37 -44.94 -58.02
C LYS A 453 -2.25 -43.85 -57.46
N LYS A 454 -2.20 -43.63 -56.15
CA LYS A 454 -2.91 -42.52 -55.49
C LYS A 454 -1.91 -41.52 -54.98
N ASN A 455 -1.97 -40.31 -55.51
CA ASN A 455 -1.25 -39.16 -54.97
C ASN A 455 -2.20 -38.41 -54.04
N TYR A 456 -1.71 -37.93 -52.92
CA TYR A 456 -2.45 -37.00 -52.08
C TYR A 456 -1.55 -35.85 -51.66
N GLY A 457 -2.20 -34.77 -51.28
CA GLY A 457 -1.55 -33.65 -50.65
C GLY A 457 -2.54 -32.79 -49.90
N GLY A 458 -2.02 -31.89 -49.09
CA GLY A 458 -2.83 -30.96 -48.35
C GLY A 458 -1.96 -30.10 -47.47
N THR A 459 -2.62 -29.34 -46.63
CA THR A 459 -1.98 -28.36 -45.77
C THR A 459 -2.57 -28.48 -44.38
N VAL A 460 -1.71 -28.42 -43.37
CA VAL A 460 -2.09 -28.26 -41.98
C VAL A 460 -1.70 -26.85 -41.55
N CYS A 461 -2.65 -26.06 -41.07
CA CYS A 461 -2.40 -24.67 -40.68
C CYS A 461 -2.77 -24.44 -39.22
N ASN A 462 -1.91 -23.72 -38.50
CA ASN A 462 -2.24 -23.12 -37.22
C ASN A 462 -3.01 -21.85 -37.49
N THR A 463 -4.27 -21.82 -37.07
CA THR A 463 -5.19 -20.69 -37.27
C THR A 463 -5.55 -20.02 -35.95
N GLY A 464 -4.93 -20.47 -34.85
CA GLY A 464 -5.08 -19.91 -33.51
C GLY A 464 -4.08 -18.79 -33.23
N ASP A 465 -3.89 -18.51 -31.95
CA ASP A 465 -3.07 -17.41 -31.43
C ASP A 465 -1.88 -17.87 -30.57
N ILE A 466 -1.53 -19.16 -30.63
CA ILE A 466 -0.38 -19.74 -29.93
C ILE A 466 0.37 -20.75 -30.82
N PRO A 467 1.67 -20.99 -30.59
CA PRO A 467 2.42 -21.97 -31.36
C PRO A 467 1.91 -23.40 -31.09
N LEU A 468 2.03 -24.26 -32.10
CA LEU A 468 1.55 -25.65 -32.05
C LEU A 468 2.65 -26.65 -32.44
N ASP A 469 2.77 -27.72 -31.67
CA ASP A 469 3.54 -28.91 -32.03
C ASP A 469 2.58 -29.96 -32.57
N VAL A 470 2.66 -30.23 -33.88
CA VAL A 470 1.70 -31.04 -34.63
C VAL A 470 2.27 -32.43 -34.91
N THR A 471 1.44 -33.46 -34.76
CA THR A 471 1.64 -34.82 -35.26
C THR A 471 0.62 -35.10 -36.36
N LEU A 472 1.10 -35.30 -37.59
CA LEU A 472 0.28 -35.72 -38.72
C LEU A 472 0.29 -37.24 -38.82
N THR A 473 -0.87 -37.82 -39.08
CA THR A 473 -1.00 -39.26 -39.36
C THR A 473 -1.96 -39.50 -40.52
N ASP A 474 -1.71 -40.55 -41.28
CA ASP A 474 -2.58 -40.99 -42.36
C ASP A 474 -2.87 -42.48 -42.24
N SER A 475 -4.13 -42.87 -42.51
CA SER A 475 -4.57 -44.25 -42.30
C SER A 475 -4.03 -45.22 -43.34
N ASP A 476 -3.75 -44.74 -44.55
CA ASP A 476 -3.38 -45.57 -45.69
C ASP A 476 -1.92 -45.34 -46.12
N ASP A 477 -1.37 -44.16 -45.83
CA ASP A 477 0.01 -43.83 -46.16
C ASP A 477 0.84 -43.47 -44.92
N VAL A 478 1.49 -44.49 -44.36
CA VAL A 478 2.36 -44.34 -43.19
C VAL A 478 3.59 -43.46 -43.43
N THR A 479 3.93 -43.13 -44.69
CA THR A 479 5.05 -42.22 -45.00
C THR A 479 4.72 -40.77 -44.68
N LEU A 480 3.45 -40.42 -44.46
CA LEU A 480 3.02 -39.11 -43.94
C LEU A 480 3.13 -38.92 -42.44
N ASN A 481 3.47 -39.97 -41.70
CA ASN A 481 3.54 -39.87 -40.26
C ASN A 481 4.76 -39.04 -39.85
N GLU A 482 4.53 -37.75 -39.61
CA GLU A 482 5.57 -36.77 -39.33
C GLU A 482 5.13 -35.85 -38.17
N SER A 483 6.11 -35.18 -37.57
CA SER A 483 5.86 -34.17 -36.54
C SER A 483 6.63 -32.90 -36.88
N PHE A 484 5.98 -31.76 -36.73
CA PHE A 484 6.50 -30.45 -37.05
C PHE A 484 5.85 -29.41 -36.14
N SER A 485 6.49 -28.24 -36.01
CA SER A 485 5.94 -27.11 -35.27
C SER A 485 5.32 -26.11 -36.26
N LEU A 486 4.31 -25.39 -35.81
CA LEU A 486 3.68 -24.29 -36.55
C LEU A 486 3.69 -23.04 -35.69
N ASP A 487 4.11 -21.93 -36.28
CA ASP A 487 4.00 -20.60 -35.66
C ASP A 487 2.54 -20.11 -35.71
N TYR A 488 2.28 -18.95 -35.15
CA TYR A 488 0.97 -18.29 -35.13
C TYR A 488 1.06 -16.89 -35.76
N ALA A 489 -0.07 -16.45 -36.31
CA ALA A 489 -0.13 -15.19 -37.04
C ALA A 489 0.04 -14.01 -36.08
N LYS A 490 0.83 -13.01 -36.50
CA LYS A 490 1.07 -11.78 -35.74
C LYS A 490 -0.25 -11.04 -35.51
N ARG A 491 -0.69 -11.01 -34.27
CA ARG A 491 -1.93 -10.38 -33.82
C ARG A 491 -1.95 -8.88 -34.10
N CYS A 492 -3.13 -8.37 -34.44
CA CYS A 492 -3.36 -6.94 -34.55
C CYS A 492 -4.75 -6.55 -34.03
N ASP A 493 -4.90 -5.29 -33.64
CA ASP A 493 -6.19 -4.68 -33.32
C ASP A 493 -6.63 -3.80 -34.51
N PRO A 494 -7.77 -4.09 -35.17
CA PRO A 494 -8.23 -3.31 -36.31
C PRO A 494 -8.58 -1.86 -35.96
N LEU A 495 -8.74 -1.53 -34.66
CA LEU A 495 -8.98 -0.16 -34.20
C LEU A 495 -7.69 0.65 -33.99
N GLN A 496 -6.51 0.00 -34.02
CA GLN A 496 -5.23 0.69 -33.89
C GLN A 496 -4.58 0.93 -35.26
N THR A 497 -4.26 2.19 -35.55
CA THR A 497 -3.80 2.61 -36.89
C THR A 497 -2.42 2.10 -37.28
N ASN A 498 -1.64 1.55 -36.34
CA ASN A 498 -0.25 1.10 -36.55
C ASN A 498 0.04 -0.29 -35.93
N ALA A 499 -0.98 -1.14 -35.77
CA ALA A 499 -0.77 -2.47 -35.19
C ALA A 499 0.13 -3.37 -36.06
N CYS A 500 0.16 -3.13 -37.37
CA CYS A 500 0.99 -3.84 -38.35
C CYS A 500 2.12 -2.95 -38.89
N GLY A 501 3.17 -3.59 -39.43
CA GLY A 501 4.32 -2.92 -40.02
C GLY A 501 3.98 -2.20 -41.34
N THR A 502 4.95 -1.45 -41.87
CA THR A 502 4.77 -0.77 -43.16
C THR A 502 4.57 -1.80 -44.28
N GLY A 503 3.45 -1.70 -45.01
CA GLY A 503 3.09 -2.64 -46.10
C GLY A 503 2.28 -3.85 -45.64
N GLU A 504 1.82 -3.85 -44.39
CA GLU A 504 0.96 -4.87 -43.81
C GLU A 504 -0.38 -4.25 -43.40
N THR A 505 -1.48 -4.98 -43.60
CA THR A 505 -2.82 -4.60 -43.15
C THR A 505 -3.35 -5.54 -42.08
N CYS A 506 -4.11 -4.99 -41.13
CA CYS A 506 -4.77 -5.80 -40.11
C CYS A 506 -6.06 -6.41 -40.69
N THR A 507 -6.02 -7.72 -40.95
CA THR A 507 -7.09 -8.45 -41.64
C THR A 507 -7.69 -9.51 -40.74
N GLN A 508 -8.99 -9.78 -40.95
CA GLN A 508 -9.68 -10.88 -40.29
C GLN A 508 -9.02 -12.22 -40.66
N TYR A 509 -8.59 -12.96 -39.65
CA TYR A 509 -7.83 -14.19 -39.82
C TYR A 509 -8.71 -15.44 -39.68
N THR A 510 -9.42 -15.58 -38.56
CA THR A 510 -10.21 -16.79 -38.28
C THR A 510 -11.36 -16.49 -37.32
N GLN A 511 -12.45 -17.26 -37.45
CA GLN A 511 -13.58 -17.21 -36.53
C GLN A 511 -13.37 -18.18 -35.37
N ILE A 512 -13.44 -17.68 -34.14
CA ILE A 512 -13.16 -18.46 -32.92
C ILE A 512 -14.40 -18.74 -32.06
N ALA A 513 -15.58 -18.15 -32.37
CA ALA A 513 -16.84 -18.38 -31.64
C ALA A 513 -18.08 -18.12 -32.52
N GLU A 514 -19.30 -18.05 -31.92
CA GLU A 514 -20.51 -17.43 -32.50
C GLU A 514 -20.86 -16.13 -31.74
N GLY A 515 -20.93 -14.95 -32.38
CA GLY A 515 -21.18 -13.64 -31.73
C GLY A 515 -20.39 -12.43 -32.29
N PRO A 516 -20.57 -11.18 -31.80
CA PRO A 516 -19.91 -9.99 -32.36
C PRO A 516 -18.40 -9.85 -32.05
N ASP A 517 -17.86 -10.54 -31.03
CA ASP A 517 -16.43 -10.57 -30.68
C ASP A 517 -15.71 -11.83 -31.26
N MET A 518 -16.09 -12.22 -32.48
CA MET A 518 -15.91 -13.58 -33.00
C MET A 518 -14.60 -13.91 -33.69
N PHE A 519 -13.77 -12.91 -34.00
CA PHE A 519 -12.72 -13.08 -34.99
C PHE A 519 -11.35 -12.72 -34.43
N LEU A 520 -10.38 -13.57 -34.72
CA LEU A 520 -8.97 -13.23 -34.64
C LEU A 520 -8.62 -12.32 -35.82
N TYR A 521 -7.86 -11.26 -35.54
CA TYR A 521 -7.27 -10.38 -36.55
C TYR A 521 -5.75 -10.52 -36.51
N ALA A 522 -5.15 -10.59 -37.69
CA ALA A 522 -3.70 -10.73 -37.85
C ALA A 522 -3.19 -9.84 -38.99
N CYS A 523 -1.89 -9.52 -38.94
CA CYS A 523 -1.24 -8.76 -39.99
C CYS A 523 -1.10 -9.60 -41.25
N GLN A 524 -1.43 -9.03 -42.39
CA GLN A 524 -1.33 -9.63 -43.72
C GLN A 524 -0.47 -8.72 -44.60
N ASP A 525 0.48 -9.29 -45.33
CA ASP A 525 1.30 -8.55 -46.29
C ASP A 525 0.45 -8.11 -47.49
N ASP A 526 0.46 -6.81 -47.82
CA ASP A 526 -0.38 -6.25 -48.88
C ASP A 526 0.04 -6.71 -50.30
N GLY A 527 1.29 -7.17 -50.46
CA GLY A 527 1.87 -7.60 -51.73
C GLY A 527 1.66 -9.08 -52.01
N THR A 528 1.85 -9.94 -51.01
CA THR A 528 1.70 -11.41 -51.15
C THR A 528 0.29 -11.88 -50.79
N GLY A 529 -0.40 -11.17 -49.90
CA GLY A 529 -1.66 -11.64 -49.29
C GLY A 529 -1.45 -12.74 -48.25
N GLU A 530 -0.21 -13.02 -47.84
CA GLU A 530 0.09 -14.00 -46.80
C GLU A 530 0.03 -13.35 -45.41
N PHE A 531 -0.41 -14.13 -44.42
CA PHE A 531 -0.40 -13.67 -43.03
C PHE A 531 1.01 -13.69 -42.47
N VAL A 532 1.36 -12.63 -41.74
CA VAL A 532 2.69 -12.41 -41.18
C VAL A 532 2.87 -13.27 -39.93
N GLU A 533 3.95 -14.05 -39.90
CA GLU A 533 4.36 -14.83 -38.74
C GLU A 533 4.79 -13.92 -37.58
N THR A 534 4.55 -14.37 -36.35
CA THR A 534 5.02 -13.66 -35.16
C THR A 534 6.54 -13.78 -35.02
N ILE A 535 7.12 -14.89 -35.48
CA ILE A 535 8.55 -15.17 -35.47
C ILE A 535 9.09 -15.12 -36.91
N PRO A 536 9.79 -14.05 -37.33
CA PRO A 536 10.31 -13.95 -38.70
C PRO A 536 11.28 -15.10 -39.03
N GLY A 537 10.92 -15.94 -40.00
CA GLY A 537 11.71 -17.09 -40.45
C GLY A 537 11.56 -18.34 -39.57
N GLY A 538 10.42 -18.46 -38.87
CA GLY A 538 10.04 -19.62 -38.07
C GLY A 538 9.56 -20.81 -38.92
N ASP A 539 8.81 -21.72 -38.29
CA ASP A 539 8.35 -22.98 -38.92
C ASP A 539 7.10 -22.81 -39.83
N GLY A 540 6.69 -21.58 -40.12
CA GLY A 540 5.53 -21.29 -40.95
C GLY A 540 4.19 -21.36 -40.20
N LEU A 541 3.18 -20.67 -40.73
CA LEU A 541 1.79 -20.81 -40.26
C LEU A 541 1.12 -22.11 -40.76
N CYS A 542 1.64 -22.66 -41.85
CA CYS A 542 1.08 -23.79 -42.56
C CYS A 542 2.19 -24.74 -43.02
N TYR A 543 1.94 -26.04 -42.91
CA TYR A 543 2.81 -27.11 -43.40
C TYR A 543 2.11 -27.87 -44.53
N ASP A 544 2.72 -27.88 -45.71
CA ASP A 544 2.27 -28.65 -46.86
C ASP A 544 2.81 -30.08 -46.80
N TYR A 545 1.92 -31.05 -46.91
CA TYR A 545 2.25 -32.47 -46.96
C TYR A 545 1.84 -33.07 -48.30
N SER A 546 2.61 -34.04 -48.78
CA SER A 546 2.26 -34.82 -49.97
C SER A 546 2.85 -36.22 -49.90
N GLY A 547 2.26 -37.15 -50.64
CA GLY A 547 2.82 -38.48 -50.78
C GLY A 547 1.98 -39.37 -51.69
N GLU A 548 2.38 -40.62 -51.78
CA GLU A 548 1.87 -41.57 -52.75
C GLU A 548 1.88 -43.00 -52.24
N TYR A 549 0.77 -43.70 -52.44
CA TYR A 549 0.70 -45.15 -52.19
C TYR A 549 -0.02 -45.88 -53.31
N ASN A 550 0.30 -47.18 -53.38
CA ASN A 550 -0.37 -48.13 -54.26
C ASN A 550 -1.41 -48.89 -53.43
N PRO A 551 -2.73 -48.70 -53.66
CA PRO A 551 -3.77 -49.34 -52.87
C PRO A 551 -3.74 -50.87 -53.05
N ASP A 552 -3.82 -51.61 -51.94
CA ASP A 552 -3.88 -53.08 -51.94
C ASP A 552 -5.20 -53.62 -52.53
N THR A 553 -6.22 -52.77 -52.63
CA THR A 553 -7.53 -53.09 -53.20
C THR A 553 -7.91 -52.11 -54.30
N LEU A 554 -8.31 -52.63 -55.46
CA LEU A 554 -8.88 -51.81 -56.53
C LEU A 554 -10.25 -51.27 -56.13
N PRO A 555 -10.60 -50.02 -56.49
CA PRO A 555 -11.92 -49.48 -56.20
C PRO A 555 -13.00 -50.27 -56.95
N THR A 556 -14.05 -50.68 -56.23
CA THR A 556 -15.19 -51.44 -56.76
C THR A 556 -16.47 -50.61 -56.68
N GLY A 557 -17.31 -50.63 -57.73
CA GLY A 557 -18.58 -49.87 -57.79
C GLY A 557 -18.68 -49.00 -59.03
N GLU A 558 -19.77 -48.22 -59.17
CA GLU A 558 -20.03 -47.39 -60.37
C GLU A 558 -19.15 -46.12 -60.43
N SER A 559 -18.56 -45.68 -59.32
CA SER A 559 -17.80 -44.43 -59.20
C SER A 559 -16.27 -44.59 -59.10
N TYR A 560 -15.76 -45.84 -59.07
CA TYR A 560 -14.32 -46.17 -58.97
C TYR A 560 -13.50 -45.27 -58.01
N SER A 561 -14.04 -45.01 -56.80
CA SER A 561 -13.47 -44.05 -55.85
C SER A 561 -12.72 -44.70 -54.68
N LEU A 562 -11.67 -44.03 -54.18
CA LEU A 562 -10.97 -44.39 -52.94
C LEU A 562 -10.98 -43.22 -51.96
N SER A 563 -11.43 -43.45 -50.71
CA SER A 563 -11.30 -42.50 -49.61
C SER A 563 -9.91 -42.60 -48.98
N ASN A 564 -9.37 -41.49 -48.46
CA ASN A 564 -8.25 -41.52 -47.51
C ASN A 564 -8.43 -40.38 -46.49
N THR A 565 -8.03 -40.61 -45.24
CA THR A 565 -8.16 -39.66 -44.14
C THR A 565 -6.80 -39.35 -43.54
N ALA A 566 -6.45 -38.05 -43.53
CA ALA A 566 -5.36 -37.55 -42.71
C ALA A 566 -5.91 -36.98 -41.41
N ASN A 567 -5.21 -37.22 -40.30
CA ASN A 567 -5.53 -36.71 -38.98
C ASN A 567 -4.33 -35.92 -38.46
N ALA A 568 -4.55 -34.67 -38.06
CA ALA A 568 -3.56 -33.87 -37.38
C ALA A 568 -3.94 -33.71 -35.91
N LYS A 569 -2.98 -33.92 -35.02
CA LYS A 569 -3.12 -33.64 -33.59
C LYS A 569 -2.08 -32.64 -33.16
N ALA A 570 -2.43 -31.68 -32.32
CA ALA A 570 -1.49 -30.67 -31.86
C ALA A 570 -1.52 -30.47 -30.34
N THR A 571 -0.34 -30.16 -29.78
CA THR A 571 -0.16 -29.61 -28.43
C THR A 571 0.47 -28.22 -28.54
N SER A 572 0.53 -27.45 -27.44
CA SER A 572 1.21 -26.15 -27.45
C SER A 572 2.31 -26.10 -26.38
N PRO A 573 3.51 -25.59 -26.69
CA PRO A 573 4.61 -25.47 -25.73
C PRO A 573 4.36 -24.43 -24.63
N VAL A 574 3.42 -23.48 -24.84
CA VAL A 574 3.10 -22.41 -23.88
C VAL A 574 1.97 -22.76 -22.89
N VAL A 575 1.45 -23.99 -22.97
CA VAL A 575 0.44 -24.51 -22.04
C VAL A 575 0.93 -25.82 -21.41
N PRO A 576 1.82 -25.77 -20.40
CA PRO A 576 2.27 -26.98 -19.73
C PRO A 576 1.21 -27.48 -18.75
N GLY A 577 0.66 -28.68 -18.97
CA GLY A 577 -0.09 -29.39 -17.91
C GLY A 577 -1.61 -29.28 -17.89
N GLY A 578 -2.26 -28.86 -18.98
CA GLY A 578 -3.69 -29.15 -19.19
C GLY A 578 -4.71 -28.13 -18.68
N ASP A 579 -4.33 -26.86 -18.47
CA ASP A 579 -5.31 -25.77 -18.28
C ASP A 579 -5.60 -25.01 -19.59
N LEU A 580 -5.92 -25.78 -20.62
CA LEU A 580 -6.83 -25.39 -21.69
C LEU A 580 -7.99 -26.38 -21.54
N GLY A 581 -9.06 -25.98 -20.85
CA GLY A 581 -10.19 -26.84 -20.52
C GLY A 581 -10.42 -27.98 -21.53
N ASP A 582 -10.31 -29.22 -21.05
CA ASP A 582 -10.68 -30.46 -21.75
C ASP A 582 -9.98 -30.79 -23.09
N LEU A 583 -8.86 -30.15 -23.45
CA LEU A 583 -8.23 -30.30 -24.77
C LEU A 583 -6.72 -30.57 -24.70
N THR A 584 -6.30 -31.67 -24.07
CA THR A 584 -4.88 -32.09 -24.06
C THR A 584 -4.29 -32.41 -25.45
N SER A 585 -5.11 -32.35 -26.51
CA SER A 585 -4.69 -32.32 -27.91
C SER A 585 -5.79 -31.68 -28.76
N LEU A 586 -5.49 -30.65 -29.55
CA LEU A 586 -6.35 -30.25 -30.68
C LEU A 586 -6.30 -31.35 -31.73
N GLY A 587 -7.44 -31.71 -32.31
CA GLY A 587 -7.50 -32.79 -33.30
C GLY A 587 -8.41 -32.41 -34.44
N GLU A 588 -7.90 -32.49 -35.66
CA GLU A 588 -8.68 -32.29 -36.88
C GLU A 588 -8.42 -33.40 -37.88
N SER A 589 -9.41 -33.68 -38.73
CA SER A 589 -9.31 -34.74 -39.73
C SER A 589 -9.88 -34.28 -41.06
N ALA A 590 -9.16 -34.55 -42.15
CA ALA A 590 -9.63 -34.32 -43.49
C ALA A 590 -9.70 -35.63 -44.27
N THR A 591 -10.92 -36.01 -44.66
CA THR A 591 -11.18 -37.14 -45.56
C THR A 591 -11.45 -36.62 -46.96
N THR A 592 -10.81 -37.21 -47.95
CA THR A 592 -11.07 -36.90 -49.36
C THR A 592 -11.38 -38.16 -50.14
N MET A 593 -12.25 -38.05 -51.15
CA MET A 593 -12.60 -39.13 -52.07
C MET A 593 -12.08 -38.80 -53.46
N CYS A 594 -11.30 -39.70 -54.05
CA CYS A 594 -10.79 -39.52 -55.40
C CYS A 594 -11.32 -40.58 -56.34
N GLN A 595 -11.74 -40.15 -57.52
CA GLN A 595 -12.30 -41.00 -58.58
C GLN A 595 -11.22 -41.29 -59.63
N LEU A 596 -11.15 -42.55 -60.08
CA LEU A 596 -10.21 -42.98 -61.12
C LEU A 596 -10.56 -42.39 -62.50
N CYS A 597 -11.81 -42.02 -62.71
CA CYS A 597 -12.30 -41.37 -63.92
C CYS A 597 -13.20 -40.20 -63.51
N PRO A 598 -12.96 -38.96 -63.95
CA PRO A 598 -13.93 -37.89 -63.77
C PRO A 598 -15.23 -38.29 -64.49
N GLU A 599 -16.38 -38.00 -63.86
CA GLU A 599 -17.68 -38.14 -64.54
C GLU A 599 -17.62 -37.39 -65.88
N CYS A 600 -17.73 -38.14 -66.98
CA CYS A 600 -17.78 -37.57 -68.31
C CYS A 600 -19.18 -36.95 -68.47
N GLU A 601 -19.32 -35.65 -68.15
CA GLU A 601 -20.59 -34.90 -68.22
C GLU A 601 -21.25 -34.97 -69.63
N ASP A 602 -20.47 -35.31 -70.67
CA ASP A 602 -20.90 -35.38 -72.08
C ASP A 602 -20.85 -36.80 -72.71
N CYS A 603 -20.67 -37.87 -71.93
CA CYS A 603 -20.68 -39.22 -72.50
C CYS A 603 -22.12 -39.70 -72.76
N GLU A 604 -22.65 -39.41 -73.96
CA GLU A 604 -23.94 -39.95 -74.43
C GLU A 604 -24.00 -41.48 -74.25
N PRO A 605 -25.07 -42.03 -73.65
CA PRO A 605 -25.22 -43.47 -73.53
C PRO A 605 -25.48 -44.07 -74.91
N LYS A 606 -24.52 -44.84 -75.44
CA LYS A 606 -24.81 -45.70 -76.59
C LYS A 606 -25.70 -46.86 -76.13
N GLN A 607 -26.87 -46.94 -76.78
CA GLN A 607 -27.92 -47.95 -76.62
C GLN A 607 -27.43 -49.39 -76.62
#